data_AF-A0A660Y1Y1-F1
#
_entry.id   AF-A0A660Y1Y1-F1
#
_cell.length_a   1.000
_cell.length_b   1.000
_cell.length_c   1.000
_cell.angle_alpha   90.00
_cell.angle_beta   90.00
_cell.angle_gamma   90.00
#
_symmetry.space_group_name_H-M   'P 1'
#
loop_
_entity.id
_entity.type
_entity.pdbx_description
1 polymer ?
#
loop_
_entity_poly.entity_id
_entity_poly.type
_entity_poly.pdbx_seq_one_letter_code
_entity_poly.pdbx_strand_id
1 'polypeptide(L)'
;MFHWYIHYLLLWDYVPLHDSLKGGFNVELVGVIFTGIGVLFLLLGNFGILRLPDVYNRIQAGTKCTTFGTFFTIIGIGIIQPEWFWKCLLIAVFVLVTNPISSHAIARASKKIGVPLCDRSVVDQTKEFVEREET
;
A
#
# COMPACT_ATOMS: atom_id res chain seq x y z
N MET A 1 -11.25 -11.06 -32.65
CA MET A 1 -11.25 -10.63 -31.23
C MET A 1 -9.85 -10.55 -30.63
N PHE A 2 -8.93 -11.48 -30.93
CA PHE A 2 -7.54 -11.47 -30.43
C PHE A 2 -6.62 -10.37 -31.03
N HIS A 3 -6.92 -9.88 -32.23
CA HIS A 3 -6.09 -8.88 -32.92
C HIS A 3 -6.08 -7.50 -32.23
N TRP A 4 -7.19 -7.14 -31.57
CA TRP A 4 -7.26 -5.88 -30.80
C TRP A 4 -6.35 -5.90 -29.57
N TYR A 5 -6.12 -7.06 -28.95
CA TYR A 5 -5.31 -7.18 -27.74
C TYR A 5 -3.81 -6.93 -27.99
N ILE A 6 -3.30 -7.35 -29.16
CA ILE A 6 -1.89 -7.16 -29.55
C ILE A 6 -1.59 -5.68 -29.85
N HIS A 7 -2.56 -4.96 -30.41
CA HIS A 7 -2.40 -3.53 -30.68
C HIS A 7 -2.44 -2.68 -29.40
N TYR A 8 -3.25 -3.06 -28.41
CA TYR A 8 -3.22 -2.45 -27.08
C TYR A 8 -1.95 -2.79 -26.29
N LEU A 9 -1.37 -3.98 -26.48
CA LEU A 9 -0.08 -4.35 -25.89
C LEU A 9 1.09 -3.51 -26.47
N LEU A 10 1.09 -3.27 -27.78
CA LEU A 10 2.10 -2.44 -28.47
C LEU A 10 2.00 -0.94 -28.17
N LEU A 11 0.80 -0.44 -27.85
CA LEU A 11 0.58 0.94 -27.41
C LEU A 11 1.04 1.20 -25.95
N TRP A 12 1.28 0.14 -25.17
CA TRP A 12 1.81 0.26 -23.80
C TRP A 12 3.32 0.53 -23.75
N ASP A 13 4.05 0.14 -24.80
CA ASP A 13 5.49 0.36 -24.93
C ASP A 13 5.87 1.76 -25.43
N TYR A 14 4.91 2.58 -25.89
CA TYR A 14 5.18 3.96 -26.30
C TYR A 14 5.20 4.91 -25.10
N VAL A 15 6.12 4.62 -24.19
CA VAL A 15 6.62 5.56 -23.20
C VAL A 15 7.80 6.27 -23.86
N PRO A 16 7.74 7.60 -24.05
CA PRO A 16 8.90 8.33 -24.53
C PRO A 16 9.94 8.36 -23.40
N LEU A 17 10.93 7.48 -23.48
CA LEU A 17 12.09 7.44 -22.58
C LEU A 17 13.00 8.68 -22.71
N HIS A 18 12.69 9.59 -23.64
CA HIS A 18 13.59 10.66 -24.11
C HIS A 18 13.42 12.01 -23.38
N ASP A 19 12.34 12.22 -22.62
CA ASP A 19 12.10 13.48 -21.89
C ASP A 19 12.55 13.44 -20.43
N SER A 20 13.15 12.34 -19.98
CA SER A 20 13.71 12.17 -18.64
C SER A 20 14.91 13.06 -18.33
N LEU A 21 15.39 13.88 -19.28
CA LEU A 21 16.56 14.77 -19.13
C LEU A 21 16.19 16.26 -19.04
N LYS A 22 14.89 16.59 -18.97
CA LYS A 22 14.41 17.99 -18.83
C LYS A 22 13.96 18.34 -17.41
N GLY A 23 14.18 17.45 -16.44
CA GLY A 23 14.04 17.79 -15.03
C GLY A 23 15.20 18.68 -14.62
N GLY A 24 14.92 19.87 -14.07
CA GLY A 24 15.97 20.61 -13.37
C GLY A 24 16.52 19.73 -12.23
N PHE A 25 17.83 19.77 -11.98
CA PHE A 25 18.51 19.02 -10.90
C PHE A 25 17.75 19.03 -9.56
N ASN A 26 17.09 20.15 -9.24
CA ASN A 26 16.26 20.31 -8.04
C ASN A 26 15.02 19.39 -8.00
N VAL A 27 14.36 19.16 -9.14
CA VAL A 27 13.14 18.34 -9.23
C VAL A 27 13.46 16.86 -9.06
N GLU A 28 14.55 16.40 -9.69
CA GLU A 28 15.03 15.03 -9.54
C GLU A 28 15.44 14.74 -8.09
N LEU A 29 16.16 15.67 -7.45
CA LEU A 29 16.54 15.54 -6.05
C LEU A 29 15.32 15.40 -5.13
N VAL A 30 14.29 16.23 -5.32
CA VAL A 30 13.05 16.14 -4.55
C VAL A 30 12.36 14.80 -4.77
N GLY A 31 12.25 14.35 -6.03
CA GLY A 31 11.67 13.05 -6.35
C GLY A 31 12.39 11.88 -5.68
N VAL A 32 13.72 11.87 -5.73
CA VAL A 32 14.56 10.85 -5.09
C VAL A 32 14.39 10.84 -3.57
N ILE A 33 14.33 12.02 -2.93
CA ILE A 33 14.09 12.11 -1.48
C ILE A 33 12.72 11.53 -1.12
N PHE A 34 11.66 11.87 -1.86
CA PHE A 34 10.32 11.34 -1.63
C PHE A 34 10.26 9.83 -1.80
N THR A 35 10.88 9.30 -2.86
CA THR A 35 10.99 7.85 -3.08
C THR A 35 11.80 7.18 -1.97
N GLY A 36 12.91 7.78 -1.52
CA GLY A 36 13.71 7.28 -0.41
C GLY A 36 12.91 7.17 0.89
N ILE A 37 12.14 8.21 1.23
CA ILE A 37 11.21 8.19 2.37
C ILE A 37 10.19 7.05 2.21
N GLY A 38 9.60 6.91 1.02
CA GLY A 38 8.65 5.84 0.71
C GLY A 38 9.23 4.44 0.98
N VAL A 39 10.46 4.19 0.53
CA VAL A 39 11.17 2.93 0.78
C VAL A 39 11.43 2.71 2.28
N LEU A 40 11.83 3.75 3.01
CA LEU A 40 12.00 3.65 4.47
C LEU A 40 10.70 3.25 5.17
N PHE A 41 9.56 3.82 4.78
CA PHE A 41 8.25 3.43 5.32
C PHE A 41 7.89 1.97 4.99
N LEU A 42 8.18 1.50 3.77
CA LEU A 42 7.97 0.09 3.40
C LEU A 42 8.84 -0.85 4.25
N LEU A 43 10.10 -0.49 4.49
CA LEU A 43 11.00 -1.25 5.38
C LEU A 43 10.49 -1.28 6.82
N LEU A 44 10.01 -0.14 7.34
CA LEU A 44 9.40 -0.07 8.67
C LEU A 44 8.13 -0.93 8.77
N GLY A 45 7.34 -1.01 7.69
CA GLY A 45 6.18 -1.90 7.61
C GLY A 45 6.58 -3.36 7.75
N ASN A 46 7.60 -3.79 7.00
CA ASN A 46 8.14 -5.16 7.11
C ASN A 46 8.68 -5.46 8.51
N PHE A 47 9.41 -4.50 9.10
CA PHE A 47 9.90 -4.62 10.47
C PHE A 47 8.76 -4.72 11.50
N GLY A 48 7.69 -3.93 11.32
CA GLY A 48 6.50 -3.96 12.17
C GLY A 48 5.80 -5.32 12.15
N ILE A 49 5.71 -5.96 10.98
CA ILE A 49 5.15 -7.32 10.84
C ILE A 49 5.99 -8.36 11.60
N LEU A 50 7.33 -8.24 11.55
CA LEU A 50 8.24 -9.16 12.23
C LEU A 50 8.28 -8.97 13.76
N ARG A 51 8.13 -7.74 14.25
CA ARG A 51 8.32 -7.42 15.68
C ARG A 51 7.04 -7.57 16.51
N LEU A 52 5.87 -7.36 15.91
CA LEU A 52 4.62 -7.30 16.68
C LEU A 52 4.10 -8.70 17.06
N PRO A 53 3.60 -8.87 18.29
CA PRO A 53 3.22 -10.19 18.81
C PRO A 53 1.89 -10.71 18.26
N ASP A 54 0.99 -9.82 17.83
CA ASP A 54 -0.38 -10.14 17.42
C ASP A 54 -0.61 -9.90 15.93
N VAL A 55 -1.42 -10.76 15.30
CA VAL A 55 -1.90 -10.61 13.92
C VAL A 55 -2.62 -9.27 13.72
N TYR A 56 -3.47 -8.84 14.66
CA TYR A 56 -4.20 -7.57 14.52
C TYR A 56 -3.25 -6.36 14.56
N ASN A 57 -2.25 -6.39 15.43
CA ASN A 57 -1.23 -5.34 15.51
C ASN A 57 -0.32 -5.34 14.27
N ARG A 58 0.04 -6.52 13.74
CA ARG A 58 0.79 -6.66 12.48
C ARG A 58 0.03 -6.07 11.29
N ILE A 59 -1.27 -6.37 11.17
CA ILE A 59 -2.13 -5.82 10.12
C ILE A 59 -2.16 -4.29 10.22
N GLN A 60 -2.40 -3.74 11.41
CA GLN A 60 -2.47 -2.29 11.59
C GLN A 60 -1.14 -1.60 11.23
N ALA A 61 -0.01 -2.11 11.72
CA ALA A 61 1.31 -1.55 11.43
C ALA A 61 1.65 -1.68 9.94
N GLY A 62 1.44 -2.87 9.36
CA GLY A 62 1.69 -3.13 7.94
C GLY A 62 0.87 -2.22 7.04
N THR A 63 -0.46 -2.15 7.23
CA THR A 63 -1.34 -1.36 6.36
C THR A 63 -1.03 0.14 6.42
N LYS A 64 -0.72 0.70 7.60
CA LYS A 64 -0.31 2.11 7.74
C LYS A 64 0.99 2.39 7.01
N CYS A 65 2.01 1.58 7.26
CA CYS A 65 3.33 1.74 6.65
C CYS A 65 3.31 1.54 5.14
N THR A 66 2.62 0.51 4.64
CA THR A 66 2.54 0.21 3.20
C THR A 66 1.75 1.25 2.42
N THR A 67 0.70 1.82 3.02
CA THR A 67 -0.09 2.89 2.36
C THR A 67 0.76 4.16 2.21
N PHE A 68 1.40 4.63 3.28
CA PHE A 68 2.28 5.80 3.20
C PHE A 68 3.51 5.54 2.33
N GLY A 69 4.15 4.37 2.48
CA GLY A 69 5.34 4.01 1.71
C GLY A 69 5.08 3.99 0.20
N THR A 70 3.99 3.36 -0.21
CA THR A 70 3.57 3.33 -1.62
C THR A 70 3.15 4.73 -2.11
N PHE A 71 2.43 5.50 -1.30
CA PHE A 71 2.01 6.86 -1.65
C PHE A 71 3.20 7.79 -1.92
N PHE A 72 4.18 7.85 -1.01
CA PHE A 72 5.39 8.66 -1.20
C PHE A 72 6.24 8.18 -2.37
N THR A 73 6.36 6.86 -2.58
CA THR A 73 7.11 6.27 -3.69
C THR A 73 6.51 6.67 -5.05
N ILE A 74 5.19 6.53 -5.20
CA ILE A 74 4.49 6.84 -6.44
C ILE A 74 4.51 8.34 -6.74
N ILE A 75 4.35 9.20 -5.72
CA ILE A 75 4.45 10.65 -5.89
C ILE A 75 5.87 11.06 -6.29
N GLY A 76 6.90 10.48 -5.66
CA GLY A 76 8.30 10.74 -6.03
C GLY A 76 8.56 10.42 -7.51
N ILE A 77 8.05 9.28 -8.00
CA ILE A 77 8.13 8.90 -9.41
C ILE A 77 7.33 9.87 -10.30
N GLY A 78 6.13 10.27 -9.89
CA GLY A 78 5.30 11.22 -10.63
C GLY A 78 5.90 12.63 -10.72
N ILE A 79 6.75 13.02 -9.76
CA ILE A 79 7.52 14.29 -9.80
C ILE A 79 8.68 14.19 -10.80
N ILE A 80 9.36 13.04 -10.85
CA ILE A 80 10.46 12.80 -11.81
C ILE A 80 9.91 12.69 -13.25
N GLN A 81 8.75 12.05 -13.41
CA GLN A 81 8.10 11.80 -14.70
C GLN A 81 6.68 12.37 -14.73
N PRO A 82 6.51 13.67 -15.03
CA PRO A 82 5.19 14.32 -15.04
C PRO A 82 4.24 13.73 -16.10
N GLU A 83 4.76 13.22 -17.22
CA GLU A 83 4.01 12.48 -18.26
C GLU A 83 3.21 11.30 -17.68
N TRP A 84 3.71 10.68 -16.61
CA TRP A 84 3.11 9.50 -16.00
C TRP A 84 2.24 9.82 -14.78
N PHE A 85 2.16 11.10 -14.40
CA PHE A 85 1.53 11.52 -13.15
C PHE A 85 0.10 10.99 -13.00
N TRP A 86 -0.70 11.02 -14.06
CA TRP A 86 -2.07 10.53 -14.02
C TRP A 86 -2.16 9.00 -13.80
N LYS A 87 -1.27 8.23 -14.44
CA LYS A 87 -1.18 6.77 -14.24
C LYS A 87 -0.73 6.46 -12.82
N CYS A 88 0.27 7.18 -12.31
CA CYS A 88 0.75 7.09 -10.94
C CYS A 88 -0.38 7.39 -9.92
N LEU A 89 -1.13 8.47 -10.12
CA LEU A 89 -2.24 8.85 -9.24
C LEU A 89 -3.33 7.77 -9.19
N LEU A 90 -3.68 7.19 -10.35
CA LEU A 90 -4.64 6.09 -10.43
C LEU A 90 -4.17 4.88 -9.62
N ILE A 91 -2.89 4.50 -9.74
CA ILE A 91 -2.31 3.40 -8.96
C ILE A 91 -2.33 3.73 -7.46
N ALA A 92 -2.00 4.96 -7.07
CA ALA A 92 -2.01 5.39 -5.67
C ALA A 92 -3.41 5.27 -5.06
N VAL A 93 -4.44 5.75 -5.76
CA VAL A 93 -5.85 5.62 -5.32
C VAL A 93 -6.27 4.16 -5.23
N PHE A 94 -5.91 3.35 -6.23
CA PHE A 94 -6.21 1.93 -6.23
C PHE A 94 -5.61 1.23 -5.00
N VAL A 95 -4.31 1.44 -4.73
CA VAL A 95 -3.62 0.89 -3.56
C VAL A 95 -4.25 1.37 -2.25
N LEU A 96 -4.63 2.65 -2.17
CA LEU A 96 -5.25 3.24 -0.99
C LEU A 96 -6.61 2.61 -0.67
N VAL A 97 -7.36 2.17 -1.68
CA VAL A 97 -8.63 1.44 -1.50
C VAL A 97 -8.39 -0.05 -1.25
N THR A 98 -7.43 -0.68 -1.93
CA THR A 98 -7.13 -2.11 -1.77
C THR A 98 -6.59 -2.44 -0.38
N ASN A 99 -5.73 -1.59 0.17
CA ASN A 99 -5.12 -1.79 1.49
C ASN A 99 -6.13 -1.96 2.64
N PRO A 100 -7.12 -1.06 2.85
CA PRO A 100 -8.12 -1.23 3.90
C PRO A 100 -9.02 -2.45 3.66
N ILE A 101 -9.41 -2.72 2.40
CA ILE A 101 -10.23 -3.90 2.07
C ILE A 101 -9.48 -5.19 2.42
N SER A 102 -8.21 -5.30 2.01
CA SER A 102 -7.35 -6.45 2.33
C SER A 102 -7.18 -6.61 3.85
N SER A 103 -6.88 -5.52 4.55
CA SER A 103 -6.71 -5.54 6.01
C SER A 103 -7.97 -6.01 6.75
N HIS A 104 -9.14 -5.56 6.30
CA HIS A 104 -10.42 -5.93 6.89
C HIS A 104 -10.75 -7.40 6.64
N ALA A 105 -10.53 -7.89 5.41
CA ALA A 105 -10.74 -9.29 5.06
C ALA A 105 -9.85 -10.23 5.90
N ILE A 106 -8.57 -9.89 6.07
CA ILE A 106 -7.63 -10.67 6.88
C ILE A 106 -8.03 -10.64 8.36
N ALA A 107 -8.44 -9.49 8.89
CA ALA A 107 -8.87 -9.38 10.29
C ALA A 107 -10.13 -10.22 10.57
N ARG A 108 -11.13 -10.19 9.67
CA ARG A 108 -12.34 -11.02 9.75
C ARG A 108 -12.02 -12.51 9.66
N ALA A 109 -11.16 -12.91 8.73
CA ALA A 109 -10.73 -14.30 8.58
C ALA A 109 -9.99 -14.79 9.84
N SER A 110 -9.08 -13.97 10.40
CA SER A 110 -8.33 -14.30 11.61
C SER A 110 -9.24 -14.50 12.82
N LYS A 111 -10.28 -13.66 12.96
CA LYS A 111 -11.29 -13.85 14.02
C LYS A 111 -12.10 -15.13 13.81
N LYS A 112 -12.50 -15.42 12.57
CA LYS A 112 -13.30 -16.62 12.22
C LYS A 112 -12.57 -17.93 12.53
N ILE A 113 -11.25 -17.99 12.32
CA ILE A 113 -10.45 -19.18 12.66
C ILE A 113 -10.05 -19.23 14.15
N GLY A 114 -10.46 -18.24 14.96
CA GLY A 114 -10.22 -18.21 16.39
C GLY A 114 -8.80 -17.82 16.80
N VAL A 115 -8.09 -17.01 16.00
CA VAL A 115 -6.76 -16.50 16.42
C VAL A 115 -6.92 -15.70 17.72
N PRO A 116 -6.21 -16.09 18.81
CA PRO A 116 -6.28 -15.36 20.07
C PRO A 116 -5.61 -13.99 19.92
N LEU A 117 -6.14 -12.99 20.62
CA LEU A 117 -5.48 -11.71 20.80
C LEU A 117 -4.22 -11.89 21.66
N CYS A 118 -3.26 -10.98 21.54
CA CYS A 118 -2.08 -10.98 22.40
C CYS A 118 -2.47 -10.85 23.89
N ASP A 119 -1.77 -11.56 24.78
CA ASP A 119 -1.98 -11.55 26.24
C ASP A 119 -1.98 -10.15 26.89
N ARG A 120 -1.43 -9.14 26.20
CA ARG A 120 -1.46 -7.73 26.64
C ARG A 120 -2.77 -7.01 26.33
N SER A 121 -3.68 -7.61 25.56
CA SER A 121 -4.99 -7.02 25.25
C SER A 121 -5.89 -7.12 26.48
N VAL A 122 -6.30 -5.97 27.01
CA VAL A 122 -7.13 -5.89 28.24
C VAL A 122 -8.62 -6.03 27.92
N VAL A 123 -9.07 -5.62 26.72
CA VAL A 123 -10.49 -5.57 26.38
C VAL A 123 -10.72 -6.17 24.99
N ASP A 124 -11.60 -7.17 24.90
CA ASP A 124 -12.15 -7.71 23.64
C ASP A 124 -13.67 -7.51 23.61
N GLN A 125 -14.10 -6.32 23.20
CA GLN A 125 -15.53 -6.03 23.06
C GLN A 125 -16.20 -6.92 22.02
N THR A 126 -15.46 -7.48 21.06
CA THR A 126 -16.04 -8.32 20.00
C THR A 126 -16.59 -9.63 20.58
N LYS A 127 -15.91 -10.21 21.59
CA LYS A 127 -16.43 -11.39 22.30
C LYS A 127 -17.69 -11.05 23.09
N GLU A 128 -17.69 -9.92 23.80
CA GLU A 128 -18.82 -9.47 24.60
C GLU A 128 -20.08 -9.23 23.73
N PHE A 129 -19.92 -8.68 22.52
CA PHE A 129 -21.04 -8.52 21.59
C PHE A 129 -21.60 -9.85 21.07
N VAL A 130 -20.74 -10.83 20.77
CA VAL A 130 -21.18 -12.15 20.29
C VAL A 130 -21.89 -12.91 21.40
N GLU A 131 -21.35 -12.92 22.63
CA GLU A 131 -21.99 -13.56 23.77
C GLU A 131 -23.35 -12.93 24.12
N ARG A 132 -23.49 -11.61 23.94
CA ARG A 132 -24.76 -10.90 24.16
C ARG A 132 -25.82 -11.19 23.09
N GLU A 133 -25.42 -11.55 21.87
CA GLU A 133 -26.38 -11.98 20.82
C GLU A 133 -26.84 -13.44 21.02
N GLU A 134 -26.07 -14.26 21.73
CA GLU A 134 -26.39 -15.67 22.00
C GLU A 134 -27.24 -15.91 23.27
N THR A 135 -27.39 -14.89 24.14
CA THR A 135 -28.23 -14.90 25.36
C THR A 135 -29.59 -14.25 25.15
#